data_AF-A0A090WVC4-F1
#
_entry.id   AF-A0A090WVC4-F1
#
_cell.length_a   1.000
_cell.length_b   1.000
_cell.length_c   1.000
_cell.angle_alpha   90.00
_cell.angle_beta   90.00
_cell.angle_gamma   90.00
#
_symmetry.space_group_name_H-M   'P 1'
#
loop_
_entity.id
_entity.type
_entity.pdbx_description
1 polymer ?
#
loop_
_entity_poly.entity_id
_entity_poly.type
_entity_poly.pdbx_seq_one_letter_code
_entity_poly.pdbx_strand_id
1 'polypeptide(L)'
;MKIKQTKYMKLSGLEPLVLSENTNFINVGERTNVAGSRKFLRLINEEKFDEALDIARHQVDGGAQIIDINMDDGLIDGKASMVRFLNLIAAEPDICRVPIMIDSSKWEIINAGLQVVQGKCVVNSISLKEGEENFIWQAKQIKRYGAAVIVMAFDEVGQADTYQRRIEIAERSYRVLVDKVGVSFRRYYFRFKYISGSNWNGRTPKKCYRFY
;
A
#
# COMPACT_ATOMS: atom_id res chain seq x y z
N MET A 1 -6.09 -16.85 33.25
CA MET A 1 -5.11 -15.82 32.84
C MET A 1 -5.70 -15.07 31.64
N LYS A 2 -6.17 -13.83 31.80
CA LYS A 2 -6.59 -13.01 30.64
C LYS A 2 -5.32 -12.53 29.95
N ILE A 3 -4.97 -13.12 28.81
CA ILE A 3 -3.93 -12.57 27.94
C ILE A 3 -4.37 -11.15 27.60
N LYS A 4 -3.68 -10.14 28.13
CA LYS A 4 -3.83 -8.74 27.71
C LYS A 4 -3.41 -8.69 26.24
N GLN A 5 -4.37 -8.89 25.34
CA GLN A 5 -4.12 -8.93 23.91
C GLN A 5 -3.82 -7.49 23.46
N THR A 6 -2.56 -7.10 23.47
CA THR A 6 -2.10 -5.84 22.91
C THR A 6 -2.38 -5.84 21.39
N LYS A 7 -3.11 -4.83 20.91
CA LYS A 7 -3.84 -4.86 19.64
C LYS A 7 -3.06 -4.20 18.48
N TYR A 8 -1.84 -4.66 18.22
CA TYR A 8 -0.96 -4.06 17.20
C TYR A 8 -1.31 -4.44 15.77
N MET A 9 -0.99 -3.56 14.81
CA MET A 9 -0.96 -3.97 13.40
C MET A 9 0.28 -4.83 13.17
N LYS A 10 0.07 -5.92 12.44
CA LYS A 10 1.14 -6.82 12.00
C LYS A 10 1.10 -6.88 10.48
N LEU A 11 2.24 -6.67 9.85
CA LEU A 11 2.50 -6.92 8.44
C LEU A 11 3.62 -7.97 8.37
N SER A 12 3.84 -8.59 7.23
CA SER A 12 5.01 -9.46 7.06
C SER A 12 5.43 -9.56 5.60
N GLY A 13 6.74 -9.58 5.39
CA GLY A 13 7.35 -10.32 4.28
C GLY A 13 7.69 -11.73 4.79
N LEU A 14 8.96 -12.13 4.67
CA LEU A 14 9.52 -13.25 5.44
C LEU A 14 9.65 -12.91 6.93
N GLU A 15 9.95 -11.64 7.24
CA GLU A 15 10.08 -11.17 8.62
C GLU A 15 8.82 -10.40 9.06
N PRO A 16 8.43 -10.50 10.34
CA PRO A 16 7.28 -9.77 10.87
C PRO A 16 7.61 -8.29 11.08
N LEU A 17 6.75 -7.40 10.59
CA LEU A 17 6.75 -5.99 10.94
C LEU A 17 5.56 -5.71 11.87
N VAL A 18 5.86 -5.45 13.15
CA VAL A 18 4.85 -5.13 14.18
C VAL A 18 4.83 -3.63 14.44
N LEU A 19 3.69 -3.01 14.20
CA LEU A 19 3.45 -1.58 14.37
C LEU A 19 2.73 -1.36 15.70
N SER A 20 3.45 -0.80 16.65
CA SER A 20 3.02 -0.51 18.02
C SER A 20 3.01 1.00 18.29
N GLU A 21 2.47 1.40 19.42
CA GLU A 21 2.44 2.81 19.87
C GLU A 21 3.85 3.43 20.01
N ASN A 22 4.87 2.60 20.25
CA ASN A 22 6.26 3.01 20.35
C ASN A 22 7.01 2.94 19.01
N THR A 23 6.34 2.48 17.95
CA THR A 23 6.92 2.43 16.63
C THR A 23 6.96 3.85 16.06
N ASN A 24 8.16 4.28 15.65
CA ASN A 24 8.36 5.56 14.98
C ASN A 24 7.76 5.55 13.56
N PHE A 25 8.19 6.49 12.72
CA PHE A 25 7.83 6.49 11.31
C PHE A 25 8.26 5.21 10.61
N ILE A 26 7.37 4.73 9.75
CA ILE A 26 7.68 3.63 8.85
C ILE A 26 7.96 4.20 7.46
N ASN A 27 9.17 3.92 6.97
CA ASN A 27 9.58 4.34 5.64
C ASN A 27 9.03 3.35 4.60
N VAL A 28 8.29 3.88 3.63
CA VAL A 28 7.80 3.11 2.48
C VAL A 28 8.65 3.47 1.26
N GLY A 29 9.32 2.49 0.67
CA GLY A 29 10.10 2.66 -0.55
C GLY A 29 9.18 2.86 -1.75
N GLU A 30 9.26 4.01 -2.41
CA GLU A 30 8.36 4.46 -3.48
C GLU A 30 8.95 4.39 -4.91
N ARG A 31 10.22 4.00 -5.06
CA ARG A 31 10.95 4.08 -6.34
C ARG A 31 10.58 2.97 -7.33
N THR A 32 9.91 1.92 -6.85
CA THR A 32 9.34 0.80 -7.59
C THR A 32 7.94 1.15 -8.13
N ASN A 33 7.83 2.32 -8.75
CA ASN A 33 6.57 2.88 -9.23
C ASN A 33 6.78 3.38 -10.66
N VAL A 34 6.10 2.76 -11.63
CA VAL A 34 6.26 3.10 -13.06
C VAL A 34 5.79 4.52 -13.37
N ALA A 35 4.71 4.97 -12.74
CA ALA A 35 4.20 6.35 -12.91
C ALA A 35 5.10 7.40 -12.24
N GLY A 36 5.83 7.03 -11.18
CA GLY A 36 6.68 7.94 -10.40
C GLY A 36 8.17 7.93 -10.75
N SER A 37 8.64 6.90 -11.47
CA SER A 37 10.07 6.66 -11.74
C SER A 37 10.30 6.28 -13.19
N ARG A 38 10.79 7.25 -13.99
CA ARG A 38 11.18 7.01 -15.40
C ARG A 38 12.18 5.87 -15.55
N LYS A 39 13.12 5.72 -14.60
CA LYS A 39 14.07 4.61 -14.61
C LYS A 39 13.34 3.28 -14.43
N PHE A 40 12.44 3.18 -13.46
CA PHE A 40 11.71 1.94 -13.19
C PHE A 40 10.78 1.57 -14.35
N LEU A 41 10.02 2.53 -14.88
CA LEU A 41 9.18 2.33 -16.07
C LEU A 41 9.99 1.76 -17.25
N ARG A 42 11.15 2.36 -17.56
CA ARG A 42 12.02 1.87 -18.63
C ARG A 42 12.44 0.42 -18.39
N LEU A 43 12.86 0.08 -17.18
CA LEU A 43 13.33 -1.27 -16.86
C LEU A 43 12.21 -2.31 -16.96
N ILE A 44 11.01 -1.99 -16.49
CA ILE A 44 9.84 -2.89 -16.64
C ILE A 44 9.46 -3.05 -18.12
N ASN A 45 9.43 -1.94 -18.87
CA ASN A 45 9.07 -1.95 -20.29
C ASN A 45 10.10 -2.67 -21.18
N GLU A 46 11.40 -2.59 -20.84
CA GLU A 46 12.48 -3.31 -21.52
C GLU A 46 12.71 -4.72 -20.95
N GLU A 47 11.84 -5.21 -20.05
CA GLU A 47 11.95 -6.49 -19.35
C GLU A 47 13.29 -6.71 -18.59
N LYS A 48 13.94 -5.64 -18.17
CA LYS A 48 15.18 -5.66 -17.37
C LYS A 48 14.86 -5.83 -15.89
N PHE A 49 14.28 -6.97 -15.55
CA PHE A 49 13.78 -7.22 -14.20
C PHE A 49 14.89 -7.32 -13.15
N ASP A 50 16.08 -7.81 -13.50
CA ASP A 50 17.21 -7.89 -12.55
C ASP A 50 17.62 -6.50 -12.06
N GLU A 51 17.79 -5.55 -12.98
CA GLU A 51 18.05 -4.14 -12.65
C GLU A 51 16.88 -3.48 -11.89
N ALA A 52 15.65 -3.94 -12.12
CA ALA A 52 14.46 -3.46 -11.41
C ALA A 52 14.44 -3.98 -9.95
N LEU A 53 14.86 -5.23 -9.72
CA LEU A 53 15.04 -5.81 -8.39
C LEU A 53 16.12 -5.05 -7.60
N ASP A 54 17.19 -4.60 -8.24
CA ASP A 54 18.21 -3.76 -7.59
C ASP A 54 17.62 -2.46 -7.03
N ILE A 55 16.63 -1.86 -7.70
CA ILE A 55 15.93 -0.68 -7.19
C ILE A 55 15.15 -1.02 -5.91
N ALA A 56 14.50 -2.19 -5.86
CA ALA A 56 13.82 -2.65 -4.66
C ALA A 56 14.81 -2.95 -3.52
N ARG A 57 15.89 -3.70 -3.81
CA ARG A 57 16.93 -4.06 -2.84
C ARG A 57 17.58 -2.82 -2.23
N HIS A 58 18.01 -1.87 -3.05
CA HIS A 58 18.60 -0.61 -2.57
C HIS A 58 17.67 0.20 -1.65
N GLN A 59 16.35 0.09 -1.82
CA GLN A 59 15.41 0.75 -0.91
C GLN A 59 15.36 0.05 0.45
N VAL A 60 15.32 -1.29 0.46
CA VAL A 60 15.36 -2.07 1.71
C VAL A 60 16.66 -1.81 2.46
N ASP A 61 17.81 -1.85 1.77
CA ASP A 61 19.12 -1.55 2.34
C ASP A 61 19.22 -0.09 2.82
N GLY A 62 18.53 0.81 2.13
CA GLY A 62 18.37 2.22 2.52
C GLY A 62 17.40 2.46 3.68
N GLY A 63 16.88 1.41 4.32
CA GLY A 63 16.02 1.48 5.50
C GLY A 63 14.52 1.56 5.21
N ALA A 64 14.08 1.23 3.99
CA ALA A 64 12.65 1.03 3.73
C ALA A 64 12.17 -0.22 4.47
N GLN A 65 11.07 -0.05 5.20
CA GLN A 65 10.45 -1.11 6.00
C GLN A 65 9.25 -1.73 5.29
N ILE A 66 8.78 -1.11 4.20
CA ILE A 66 7.76 -1.62 3.28
C ILE A 66 8.17 -1.17 1.88
N ILE A 67 7.93 -1.99 0.84
CA ILE A 67 8.16 -1.60 -0.56
C ILE A 67 6.82 -1.42 -1.28
N ASP A 68 6.59 -0.24 -1.85
CA ASP A 68 5.42 0.11 -2.67
C ASP A 68 5.68 -0.23 -4.13
N ILE A 69 4.84 -1.07 -4.71
CA ILE A 69 4.98 -1.55 -6.09
C ILE A 69 3.78 -1.07 -6.87
N ASN A 70 4.04 -0.24 -7.89
CA ASN A 70 3.02 0.26 -8.79
C ASN A 70 3.41 -0.03 -10.24
N MET A 71 2.48 -0.67 -10.97
CA MET A 71 2.60 -1.07 -12.38
C MET A 71 1.51 -0.43 -13.27
N ASP A 72 0.94 0.70 -12.83
CA ASP A 72 -0.07 1.44 -13.58
C ASP A 72 0.60 2.37 -14.59
N ASP A 73 0.78 1.88 -15.83
CA ASP A 73 1.18 2.71 -16.96
C ASP A 73 0.49 2.19 -18.24
N GLY A 74 0.27 3.07 -19.21
CA GLY A 74 -0.35 2.72 -20.49
C GLY A 74 0.57 1.94 -21.43
N LEU A 75 1.88 1.92 -21.17
CA LEU A 75 2.89 1.27 -22.01
C LEU A 75 3.11 -0.22 -21.68
N ILE A 76 2.60 -0.70 -20.54
CA ILE A 76 2.86 -2.07 -20.06
C ILE A 76 1.57 -2.82 -19.72
N ASP A 77 1.61 -4.14 -19.77
CA ASP A 77 0.59 -4.97 -19.11
C ASP A 77 0.83 -4.92 -17.60
N GLY A 78 0.13 -4.01 -16.92
CA GLY A 78 0.28 -3.79 -15.48
C GLY A 78 -0.05 -5.02 -14.63
N LYS A 79 -1.02 -5.85 -15.06
CA LYS A 79 -1.39 -7.07 -14.33
C LYS A 79 -0.30 -8.13 -14.44
N ALA A 80 0.17 -8.41 -15.65
CA ALA A 80 1.25 -9.37 -15.89
C ALA A 80 2.55 -8.91 -15.22
N SER A 81 2.87 -7.61 -15.32
CA SER A 81 4.06 -7.01 -14.71
C SER A 81 4.04 -7.08 -13.20
N MET A 82 2.88 -6.82 -12.56
CA MET A 82 2.71 -6.96 -11.11
C MET A 82 2.98 -8.40 -10.66
N VAL A 83 2.36 -9.38 -11.31
CA VAL A 83 2.54 -10.80 -10.97
C VAL A 83 3.99 -11.23 -11.16
N ARG A 84 4.59 -10.90 -12.30
CA ARG A 84 5.99 -11.27 -12.61
C ARG A 84 6.95 -10.66 -11.58
N PHE A 85 6.81 -9.37 -11.29
CA PHE A 85 7.73 -8.69 -10.37
C PHE A 85 7.58 -9.18 -8.93
N LEU A 86 6.36 -9.45 -8.46
CA LEU A 86 6.15 -10.02 -7.13
C LEU A 86 6.74 -11.43 -6.98
N ASN A 87 6.61 -12.28 -8.01
CA ASN A 87 7.22 -13.61 -8.01
C ASN A 87 8.74 -13.56 -7.99
N LEU A 88 9.34 -12.60 -8.71
CA LEU A 88 10.79 -12.38 -8.67
C LEU A 88 11.25 -11.86 -7.30
N ILE A 89 10.53 -10.92 -6.70
CA ILE A 89 10.81 -10.45 -5.34
C ILE A 89 10.76 -11.62 -4.35
N ALA A 90 9.79 -12.53 -4.47
CA ALA A 90 9.69 -13.69 -3.58
C ALA A 90 10.93 -14.60 -3.64
N ALA A 91 11.66 -14.60 -4.77
CA ALA A 91 12.91 -15.35 -4.94
C ALA A 91 14.16 -14.62 -4.37
N GLU A 92 14.01 -13.38 -3.89
CA GLU A 92 15.09 -12.52 -3.41
C GLU A 92 14.93 -12.25 -1.89
N PRO A 93 15.56 -13.04 -1.00
CA PRO A 93 15.40 -12.94 0.46
C PRO A 93 15.66 -11.55 1.03
N ASP A 94 16.65 -10.84 0.48
CA ASP A 94 17.02 -9.49 0.92
C ASP A 94 15.91 -8.45 0.69
N ILE A 95 15.03 -8.72 -0.28
CA ILE A 95 13.88 -7.88 -0.63
C ILE A 95 12.62 -8.39 0.09
N CYS A 96 12.30 -9.68 -0.04
CA CYS A 96 11.04 -10.22 0.46
C CYS A 96 10.99 -10.36 1.98
N ARG A 97 12.07 -10.06 2.72
CA ARG A 97 12.03 -9.92 4.18
C ARG A 97 11.07 -8.83 4.67
N VAL A 98 10.89 -7.74 3.93
CA VAL A 98 9.95 -6.66 4.29
C VAL A 98 8.57 -6.84 3.63
N PRO A 99 7.48 -6.36 4.24
CA PRO A 99 6.15 -6.39 3.63
C PRO A 99 6.08 -5.61 2.32
N ILE A 100 5.20 -6.05 1.42
CA ILE A 100 4.89 -5.38 0.15
C ILE A 100 3.61 -4.56 0.27
N MET A 101 3.61 -3.38 -0.36
CA MET A 101 2.44 -2.57 -0.62
C MET A 101 2.09 -2.65 -2.12
N ILE A 102 0.95 -3.26 -2.44
CA ILE A 102 0.46 -3.40 -3.81
C ILE A 102 -0.28 -2.11 -4.17
N ASP A 103 0.31 -1.29 -5.03
CA ASP A 103 -0.20 0.02 -5.43
C ASP A 103 -0.79 -0.03 -6.85
N SER A 104 -2.10 0.15 -6.96
CA SER A 104 -2.79 0.29 -8.25
C SER A 104 -4.15 0.96 -8.08
N SER A 105 -4.59 1.65 -9.13
CA SER A 105 -5.94 2.18 -9.32
C SER A 105 -6.93 1.14 -9.85
N LYS A 106 -6.43 -0.03 -10.29
CA LYS A 106 -7.19 -1.09 -10.95
C LYS A 106 -7.32 -2.31 -10.06
N TRP A 107 -8.56 -2.71 -9.73
CA TRP A 107 -8.79 -3.81 -8.80
C TRP A 107 -8.24 -5.15 -9.31
N GLU A 108 -8.28 -5.39 -10.62
CA GLU A 108 -7.77 -6.61 -11.24
C GLU A 108 -6.25 -6.79 -11.06
N ILE A 109 -5.49 -5.69 -10.97
CA ILE A 109 -4.04 -5.70 -10.69
C ILE A 109 -3.82 -5.96 -9.21
N ILE A 110 -4.58 -5.28 -8.33
CA ILE A 110 -4.54 -5.52 -6.87
C ILE A 110 -4.81 -7.00 -6.58
N ASN A 111 -5.89 -7.55 -7.14
CA ASN A 111 -6.29 -8.93 -6.89
C ASN A 111 -5.25 -9.92 -7.44
N ALA A 112 -4.67 -9.66 -8.61
CA ALA A 112 -3.58 -10.49 -9.13
C ALA A 112 -2.34 -10.48 -8.22
N GLY A 113 -1.98 -9.32 -7.69
CA GLY A 113 -0.89 -9.20 -6.71
C GLY A 113 -1.19 -9.93 -5.40
N LEU A 114 -2.42 -9.80 -4.87
CA LEU A 114 -2.86 -10.47 -3.65
C LEU A 114 -2.82 -12.00 -3.74
N GLN A 115 -2.95 -12.56 -4.94
CA GLN A 115 -2.89 -14.00 -5.18
C GLN A 115 -1.47 -14.58 -5.12
N VAL A 116 -0.44 -13.77 -5.35
CA VAL A 116 0.96 -14.23 -5.45
C VAL A 116 1.88 -13.66 -4.38
N VAL A 117 1.49 -12.56 -3.73
CA VAL A 117 2.30 -11.94 -2.68
C VAL A 117 2.44 -12.86 -1.47
N GLN A 118 3.67 -13.00 -0.96
CA GLN A 118 3.93 -13.73 0.27
C GLN A 118 3.78 -12.81 1.49
N GLY A 119 3.25 -13.37 2.57
CA GLY A 119 3.09 -12.66 3.84
C GLY A 119 1.90 -11.69 3.85
N LYS A 120 1.77 -10.94 4.94
CA LYS A 120 0.68 -9.97 5.09
C LYS A 120 1.09 -8.62 4.49
N CYS A 121 0.60 -8.37 3.28
CA CYS A 121 0.84 -7.15 2.51
C CYS A 121 -0.12 -6.00 2.87
N VAL A 122 0.08 -4.85 2.21
CA VAL A 122 -0.81 -3.67 2.24
C VAL A 122 -1.40 -3.44 0.84
N VAL A 123 -2.70 -3.19 0.74
CA VAL A 123 -3.36 -2.73 -0.49
C VAL A 123 -3.36 -1.20 -0.53
N ASN A 124 -2.86 -0.61 -1.60
CA ASN A 124 -2.85 0.83 -1.86
C ASN A 124 -3.55 1.09 -3.21
N SER A 125 -4.86 1.29 -3.26
CA SER A 125 -5.75 1.61 -2.15
C SER A 125 -7.20 1.30 -2.54
N ILE A 126 -8.13 1.48 -1.60
CA ILE A 126 -9.57 1.53 -1.89
C ILE A 126 -10.13 2.91 -1.51
N SER A 127 -11.30 3.26 -2.04
CA SER A 127 -11.96 4.55 -1.73
C SER A 127 -13.46 4.48 -1.99
N LEU A 128 -14.20 5.50 -1.57
CA LEU A 128 -15.64 5.63 -1.81
C LEU A 128 -15.96 6.23 -3.20
N LYS A 129 -14.95 6.47 -4.05
CA LYS A 129 -15.09 7.09 -5.38
C LYS A 129 -16.19 6.45 -6.24
N GLU A 130 -16.26 5.12 -6.24
CA GLU A 130 -17.20 4.33 -7.03
C GLU A 130 -18.41 3.89 -6.20
N GLY A 131 -18.68 4.59 -5.10
CA GLY A 131 -19.77 4.31 -4.20
C GLY A 131 -19.45 3.31 -3.09
N GLU A 132 -20.34 3.27 -2.10
CA GLU A 132 -20.18 2.45 -0.90
C GLU A 132 -20.24 0.95 -1.19
N GLU A 133 -21.08 0.51 -2.12
CA GLU A 133 -21.23 -0.92 -2.45
C GLU A 133 -19.93 -1.53 -2.96
N ASN A 134 -19.26 -0.83 -3.89
CA ASN A 134 -17.96 -1.26 -4.41
C ASN A 134 -16.88 -1.24 -3.31
N PHE A 135 -16.85 -0.19 -2.49
CA PHE A 135 -15.94 -0.10 -1.35
C PHE A 135 -16.11 -1.27 -0.37
N ILE A 136 -17.35 -1.63 -0.02
CA ILE A 136 -17.69 -2.80 0.82
C ILE A 136 -17.22 -4.10 0.16
N TRP A 137 -17.47 -4.25 -1.15
CA TRP A 137 -17.06 -5.44 -1.88
C TRP A 137 -15.54 -5.61 -1.88
N GLN A 138 -14.78 -4.57 -2.22
CA GLN A 138 -13.32 -4.57 -2.19
C GLN A 138 -12.79 -4.86 -0.78
N ALA A 139 -13.31 -4.17 0.24
CA ALA A 139 -12.93 -4.38 1.64
C ALA A 139 -13.17 -5.82 2.11
N LYS A 140 -14.27 -6.46 1.68
CA LYS A 140 -14.54 -7.89 1.96
C LYS A 140 -13.50 -8.79 1.31
N GLN A 141 -13.08 -8.52 0.07
CA GLN A 141 -12.04 -9.31 -0.59
C GLN A 141 -10.69 -9.15 0.12
N ILE A 142 -10.26 -7.92 0.41
CA ILE A 142 -9.02 -7.65 1.15
C ILE A 142 -9.02 -8.36 2.50
N LYS A 143 -10.16 -8.33 3.21
CA LYS A 143 -10.32 -9.03 4.50
C LYS A 143 -10.12 -10.54 4.36
N ARG A 144 -10.60 -11.16 3.26
CA ARG A 144 -10.42 -12.59 2.95
C ARG A 144 -8.95 -12.93 2.70
N TYR A 145 -8.22 -12.11 1.95
CA TYR A 145 -6.77 -12.27 1.77
C TYR A 145 -5.96 -11.99 3.05
N GLY A 146 -6.55 -11.34 4.05
CA GLY A 146 -5.88 -11.02 5.31
C GLY A 146 -4.94 -9.82 5.23
N ALA A 147 -4.92 -9.10 4.10
CA ALA A 147 -4.11 -7.92 3.89
C ALA A 147 -4.54 -6.73 4.75
N ALA A 148 -3.61 -5.79 4.95
CA ALA A 148 -3.96 -4.44 5.39
C ALA A 148 -4.38 -3.58 4.19
N VAL A 149 -5.04 -2.45 4.44
CA VAL A 149 -5.52 -1.56 3.37
C VAL A 149 -5.30 -0.09 3.68
N ILE A 150 -4.89 0.65 2.67
CA ILE A 150 -4.94 2.11 2.64
C ILE A 150 -6.29 2.54 2.07
N VAL A 151 -6.99 3.40 2.80
CA VAL A 151 -8.20 4.08 2.34
C VAL A 151 -7.85 5.51 1.94
N MET A 152 -8.13 5.86 0.69
CA MET A 152 -7.97 7.23 0.21
C MET A 152 -9.16 8.08 0.62
N ALA A 153 -8.89 9.33 0.99
CA ALA A 153 -9.93 10.35 1.19
C ALA A 153 -10.48 10.84 -0.17
N PHE A 154 -11.22 9.95 -0.85
CA PHE A 154 -11.88 10.18 -2.13
C PHE A 154 -13.25 9.48 -2.05
N ASP A 155 -14.32 10.22 -2.32
CA ASP A 155 -15.69 9.71 -2.37
C ASP A 155 -16.38 10.09 -3.69
N GLU A 156 -17.69 9.86 -3.77
CA GLU A 156 -18.52 10.10 -4.95
C GLU A 156 -18.53 11.57 -5.40
N VAL A 157 -18.17 12.50 -4.49
CA VAL A 157 -18.13 13.94 -4.75
C VAL A 157 -16.71 14.38 -5.16
N GLY A 158 -15.71 13.52 -5.02
CA GLY A 158 -14.35 13.76 -5.46
C GLY A 158 -13.31 13.56 -4.36
N GLN A 159 -12.10 14.07 -4.62
CA GLN A 159 -10.99 13.97 -3.68
C GLN A 159 -11.15 15.02 -2.56
N ALA A 160 -10.89 14.64 -1.31
CA ALA A 160 -10.87 15.58 -0.20
C ALA A 160 -9.70 16.58 -0.32
N ASP A 161 -10.03 17.84 -0.52
CA ASP A 161 -9.12 18.97 -0.63
C ASP A 161 -8.97 19.73 0.70
N THR A 162 -10.05 19.85 1.47
CA THR A 162 -10.06 20.50 2.79
C THR A 162 -9.84 19.52 3.95
N TYR A 163 -9.40 20.04 5.09
CA TYR A 163 -9.26 19.27 6.33
C TYR A 163 -10.61 18.66 6.78
N GLN A 164 -11.69 19.41 6.66
CA GLN A 164 -13.01 18.94 7.04
C GLN A 164 -13.48 17.76 6.17
N ARG A 165 -13.31 17.85 4.85
CA ARG A 165 -13.63 16.75 3.93
C ARG A 165 -12.80 15.51 4.21
N ARG A 166 -11.54 15.66 4.63
CA ARG A 166 -10.69 14.52 5.04
C ARG A 166 -11.29 13.80 6.23
N ILE A 167 -11.69 14.54 7.28
CA ILE A 167 -12.33 13.94 8.47
C ILE A 167 -13.62 13.23 8.08
N GLU A 168 -14.48 13.88 7.32
CA GLU A 168 -15.78 13.34 6.92
C GLU A 168 -15.64 12.00 6.17
N ILE A 169 -14.79 11.97 5.13
CA ILE A 169 -14.59 10.76 4.33
C ILE A 169 -13.92 9.67 5.17
N ALA A 170 -12.98 10.01 6.05
CA ALA A 170 -12.34 9.04 6.93
C ALA A 170 -13.32 8.45 7.95
N GLU A 171 -14.17 9.27 8.58
CA GLU A 171 -15.19 8.80 9.51
C GLU A 171 -16.19 7.89 8.80
N ARG A 172 -16.72 8.31 7.64
CA ARG A 172 -17.65 7.50 6.85
C ARG A 172 -17.02 6.16 6.47
N SER A 173 -15.81 6.19 5.94
CA SER A 173 -15.08 4.97 5.56
C SER A 173 -14.82 4.06 6.76
N TYR A 174 -14.48 4.63 7.92
CA TYR A 174 -14.27 3.89 9.17
C TYR A 174 -15.56 3.16 9.58
N ARG A 175 -16.70 3.85 9.57
CA ARG A 175 -18.01 3.27 9.90
C ARG A 175 -18.36 2.12 8.97
N VAL A 176 -18.14 2.30 7.66
CA VAL A 176 -18.39 1.22 6.68
C VAL A 176 -17.47 0.02 6.95
N LEU A 177 -16.17 0.22 7.16
CA LEU A 177 -15.22 -0.86 7.42
C LEU A 177 -15.51 -1.61 8.72
N VAL A 178 -15.81 -0.89 9.80
CA VAL A 178 -16.00 -1.48 11.14
C VAL A 178 -17.41 -2.04 11.30
N ASP A 179 -18.43 -1.23 11.02
CA ASP A 179 -19.81 -1.56 11.36
C ASP A 179 -20.45 -2.48 10.30
N LYS A 180 -20.14 -2.29 9.00
CA LYS A 180 -20.75 -3.07 7.91
C LYS A 180 -19.89 -4.25 7.47
N VAL A 181 -18.57 -4.09 7.38
CA VAL A 181 -17.65 -5.16 6.90
C VAL A 181 -17.07 -5.97 8.08
N GLY A 182 -17.03 -5.41 9.29
CA GLY A 182 -16.41 -6.04 10.45
C GLY A 182 -14.89 -6.19 10.29
N VAL A 183 -14.23 -5.24 9.61
CA VAL A 183 -12.78 -5.17 9.56
C VAL A 183 -12.27 -4.69 10.92
N SER A 184 -11.33 -5.42 11.49
CA SER A 184 -10.66 -4.97 12.71
C SER A 184 -9.79 -3.76 12.41
N PHE A 185 -9.76 -2.79 13.33
CA PHE A 185 -8.84 -1.64 13.31
C PHE A 185 -7.39 -2.02 12.96
N ARG A 186 -6.96 -3.25 13.30
CA ARG A 186 -5.61 -3.79 13.01
C ARG A 186 -5.32 -4.10 11.53
N ARG A 187 -6.17 -3.66 10.60
CA ARG A 187 -6.07 -4.00 9.16
C ARG A 187 -6.27 -2.83 8.21
N TYR A 188 -6.44 -1.60 8.67
CA TYR A 188 -6.58 -0.48 7.74
C TYR A 188 -5.90 0.79 8.23
N TYR A 189 -5.56 1.65 7.27
CA TYR A 189 -4.99 2.95 7.46
C TYR A 189 -5.70 3.96 6.57
N PHE A 190 -5.84 5.18 7.07
CA PHE A 190 -6.28 6.30 6.24
C PHE A 190 -5.08 7.01 5.66
N ARG A 191 -5.05 7.12 4.32
CA ARG A 191 -4.09 7.98 3.63
C ARG A 191 -4.79 9.26 3.24
N PHE A 192 -4.37 10.33 3.89
CA PHE A 192 -4.69 11.68 3.47
C PHE A 192 -3.58 12.14 2.54
N LYS A 193 -3.88 12.34 1.25
CA LYS A 193 -2.91 12.93 0.32
C LYS A 193 -2.49 14.28 0.88
N TYR A 194 -1.22 14.45 1.27
CA TYR A 194 -0.71 15.78 1.55
C TYR A 194 -0.89 16.60 0.28
N ILE A 195 -1.76 17.62 0.32
CA ILE A 195 -1.75 18.63 -0.73
C ILE A 195 -0.47 19.41 -0.46
N SER A 196 0.47 19.30 -1.39
CA SER A 196 1.76 19.97 -1.36
C SER A 196 1.56 21.48 -1.30
N GLY A 197 1.48 22.02 -0.09
CA GLY A 197 1.54 23.45 0.20
C GLY A 197 2.68 23.82 1.16
N SER A 198 3.40 22.85 1.71
CA SER A 198 4.53 23.09 2.60
C SER A 198 5.77 22.34 2.11
N ASN A 199 6.69 23.09 1.50
CA ASN A 199 8.07 22.68 1.27
C ASN A 199 8.70 22.28 2.62
N TRP A 200 8.76 20.98 2.90
CA TRP A 200 9.58 20.47 3.97
C TRP A 200 10.98 20.19 3.39
N ASN A 201 11.88 21.18 3.52
CA ASN A 201 13.33 21.07 3.34
C ASN A 201 13.90 20.68 1.97
N GLY A 202 13.22 21.01 0.85
CA GLY A 202 13.84 20.95 -0.49
C GLY A 202 14.34 19.55 -0.92
N ARG A 203 13.88 18.49 -0.26
CA ARG A 203 14.12 17.09 -0.66
C ARG A 203 12.83 16.53 -1.25
N THR A 204 12.97 15.68 -2.25
CA THR A 204 11.87 14.91 -2.84
C THR A 204 10.98 14.31 -1.74
N PRO A 205 9.65 14.46 -1.83
CA PRO A 205 8.75 14.01 -0.77
C PRO A 205 8.78 12.48 -0.68
N LYS A 206 9.47 11.94 0.33
CA LYS A 206 9.35 10.52 0.69
C LYS A 206 7.92 10.26 1.17
N LYS A 207 7.25 9.22 0.68
CA LYS A 207 6.02 8.66 1.28
C LYS A 207 6.32 8.16 2.72
N CYS A 208 6.18 9.04 3.70
CA CYS A 208 6.22 8.68 5.12
C CYS A 208 4.79 8.45 5.63
N TYR A 209 4.54 7.28 6.22
CA TYR A 209 3.25 6.95 6.82
C TYR A 209 3.39 6.97 8.34
N ARG A 210 2.50 7.70 9.01
CA ARG A 210 2.29 7.57 10.45
C ARG A 210 1.13 6.62 10.66
N PHE A 211 1.46 5.46 11.19
CA PHE A 211 0.51 4.39 11.46
C PHE A 211 0.01 4.55 12.90
N TYR A 212 -1.26 4.95 13.04
CA TYR A 212 -1.97 5.05 14.33
C TYR A 212 -2.72 3.76 14.63
#